data_AF-A0A258DLY2-F1
#
_entry.id   AF-A0A258DLY2-F1
#
_cell.length_a   1.000
_cell.length_b   1.000
_cell.length_c   1.000
_cell.angle_alpha   90.00
_cell.angle_beta   90.00
_cell.angle_gamma   90.00
#
_symmetry.space_group_name_H-M   'P 1'
#
loop_
_entity.id
_entity.type
_entity.pdbx_description
1 polymer ?
#
loop_
_entity_poly.entity_id
_entity_poly.type
_entity_poly.pdbx_seq_one_letter_code
_entity_poly.pdbx_strand_id
1 'polypeptide(L)'
;MPIDLVITYKDGSQEMIYLPLAIMRGQKGDEAGMPSRIFSDTWPWTNLSKTIVLTKPFSSIKSVEIDPSKRLADLQQENNKVEF
;
A
#
# COMPACT_ATOMS: atom_id res chain seq x y z
N MET A 1 -6.27 -1.37 10.91
CA MET A 1 -7.12 -1.22 9.71
C MET A 1 -6.38 -1.83 8.52
N PRO A 2 -7.06 -2.34 7.47
CA PRO A 2 -6.36 -2.74 6.26
C PRO A 2 -5.70 -1.52 5.62
N ILE A 3 -4.53 -1.69 5.02
CA ILE A 3 -3.77 -0.61 4.43
C ILE A 3 -3.65 -0.83 2.91
N ASP A 4 -4.00 0.21 2.15
CA ASP A 4 -3.73 0.31 0.71
C ASP A 4 -2.42 1.11 0.56
N LEU A 5 -1.34 0.46 0.10
CA LEU A 5 -0.03 1.08 -0.12
C LEU A 5 0.18 1.25 -1.63
N VAL A 6 0.37 2.47 -2.11
CA VAL A 6 0.66 2.74 -3.53
C VAL A 6 2.12 3.10 -3.70
N ILE A 7 2.80 2.37 -4.57
CA ILE A 7 4.18 2.60 -4.97
C ILE A 7 4.15 3.19 -6.37
N THR A 8 4.70 4.40 -6.50
CA THR A 8 4.91 5.05 -7.79
C THR A 8 6.37 4.91 -8.16
N TYR A 9 6.61 4.39 -9.36
CA TYR A 9 7.95 4.22 -9.91
C TYR A 9 8.36 5.40 -10.78
N LYS A 10 9.67 5.54 -11.02
CA LYS A 10 10.25 6.60 -11.86
C LYS A 10 9.84 6.48 -13.33
N ASP A 11 9.48 5.29 -13.78
CA ASP A 11 8.94 5.01 -15.12
C ASP A 11 7.48 5.47 -15.30
N GLY A 12 6.83 5.97 -14.22
CA GLY A 12 5.44 6.39 -14.20
C GLY A 12 4.43 5.26 -13.94
N SER A 13 4.88 4.01 -13.87
CA SER A 13 4.02 2.90 -13.45
C SER A 13 3.70 2.97 -11.96
N GLN A 14 2.56 2.39 -11.60
CA GLN A 14 2.08 2.34 -10.22
C GLN A 14 1.70 0.91 -9.86
N GLU A 15 2.03 0.50 -8.64
CA GLU A 15 1.60 -0.75 -8.03
C GLU A 15 0.86 -0.46 -6.74
N MET A 16 -0.27 -1.13 -6.53
CA MET A 16 -1.02 -1.06 -5.27
C MET A 16 -0.83 -2.35 -4.51
N ILE A 17 -0.23 -2.27 -3.32
CA ILE A 17 -0.06 -3.39 -2.41
C ILE A 17 -1.13 -3.30 -1.34
N TYR A 18 -1.96 -4.34 -1.29
CA TYR A 18 -3.00 -4.45 -0.29
C TYR A 18 -2.48 -5.25 0.90
N LEU A 19 -2.53 -4.63 2.09
CA LEU A 19 -2.18 -5.22 3.38
C LEU A 19 -3.46 -5.52 4.18
N PRO A 20 -4.04 -6.73 4.03
CA PRO A 20 -5.24 -7.11 4.77
C PRO A 20 -4.93 -7.35 6.25
N LEU A 21 -5.89 -7.07 7.14
CA LEU A 21 -5.76 -7.46 8.54
C LEU A 21 -5.96 -8.97 8.73
N ALA A 22 -5.24 -9.56 9.67
CA ALA A 22 -5.41 -10.98 10.03
C ALA A 22 -6.84 -11.35 10.48
N ILE A 23 -7.60 -10.39 11.02
CA ILE A 23 -8.98 -10.58 11.49
C ILE A 23 -10.03 -10.44 10.37
N MET A 24 -9.63 -10.10 9.14
CA MET A 24 -10.55 -9.99 8.00
C MET A 24 -10.81 -11.35 7.37
N ARG A 25 -12.08 -11.71 7.22
CA ARG A 25 -12.51 -12.88 6.42
C ARG A 25 -12.92 -12.40 5.03
N GLY A 26 -11.99 -12.51 4.08
CA GLY A 26 -12.17 -12.08 2.70
C GLY A 26 -11.12 -11.07 2.26
N GLN A 27 -10.98 -10.91 0.95
CA GLN A 27 -10.06 -9.97 0.33
C GLN A 27 -10.84 -8.99 -0.53
N LYS A 28 -10.45 -7.72 -0.49
CA LYS A 28 -11.06 -6.68 -1.32
C LYS A 28 -10.58 -6.86 -2.76
N GLY A 29 -11.52 -7.01 -3.69
CA GLY A 29 -11.22 -7.10 -5.12
C GLY A 29 -10.69 -5.79 -5.71
N ASP A 30 -10.28 -5.84 -6.98
CA ASP A 30 -9.80 -4.67 -7.71
C ASP A 30 -10.91 -3.60 -7.82
N GLU A 31 -10.53 -2.34 -7.64
CA GLU A 31 -11.45 -1.19 -7.76
C GLU A 31 -11.27 -0.51 -9.12
N ALA A 32 -12.36 -0.10 -9.74
CA ALA A 32 -12.32 0.62 -11.02
C ALA A 32 -11.55 1.96 -10.87
N GLY A 33 -10.53 2.15 -11.71
CA GLY A 33 -9.70 3.37 -11.71
C GLY A 33 -8.48 3.34 -10.79
N MET A 34 -8.22 2.22 -10.10
CA MET A 34 -7.01 2.01 -9.29
C MET A 34 -6.10 0.95 -9.95
N PRO A 35 -4.77 0.99 -9.69
CA PRO A 35 -3.88 -0.08 -10.12
C PRO A 35 -4.28 -1.43 -9.51
N SER A 36 -3.97 -2.52 -10.22
CA SER A 36 -4.28 -3.88 -9.76
C SER A 36 -3.64 -4.15 -8.40
N ARG A 37 -4.42 -4.77 -7.50
CA ARG A 37 -4.01 -5.04 -6.13
C ARG A 37 -3.09 -6.25 -6.08
N ILE A 38 -1.85 -6.01 -5.70
CA ILE A 38 -0.91 -7.05 -5.30
C ILE A 38 -1.23 -7.41 -3.86
N PHE A 39 -1.74 -8.63 -3.65
CA PHE A 39 -2.05 -9.13 -2.33
C PHE A 39 -0.76 -9.48 -1.58
N SER A 40 -0.58 -8.87 -0.41
CA SER A 40 0.48 -9.23 0.53
C SER A 40 -0.05 -10.16 1.63
N ASP A 41 0.86 -10.76 2.39
CA ASP A 41 0.50 -11.53 3.57
C ASP A 41 -0.35 -10.71 4.54
N THR A 42 -1.11 -11.38 5.40
CA THR A 42 -1.91 -10.71 6.44
C THR A 42 -1.03 -9.91 7.40
N TRP A 43 -1.51 -8.73 7.80
CA TRP A 43 -0.83 -7.86 8.75
C TRP A 43 -1.58 -7.85 10.09
N PRO A 44 -0.98 -8.38 11.17
CA PRO A 44 -1.48 -8.18 12.52
C PRO A 44 -1.40 -6.69 12.90
N TRP A 45 -2.50 -6.10 13.36
CA TRP A 45 -2.55 -4.67 13.71
C TRP A 45 -1.60 -4.25 14.84
N THR A 46 -1.11 -5.22 15.62
CA THR A 46 -0.13 -5.02 16.69
C THR A 46 1.31 -4.90 16.18
N ASN A 47 1.57 -5.29 14.94
CA ASN A 47 2.92 -5.23 14.36
C ASN A 47 3.16 -3.83 13.81
N LEU A 48 4.14 -3.12 14.36
CA LEU A 48 4.48 -1.75 13.95
C LEU A 48 5.17 -1.69 12.59
N SER A 49 5.85 -2.77 12.20
CA SER A 49 6.59 -2.86 10.94
C SER A 49 6.21 -4.10 10.15
N LYS A 50 6.27 -3.97 8.83
CA LYS A 50 6.06 -5.06 7.89
C LYS A 50 7.03 -4.92 6.72
N THR A 51 7.66 -6.03 6.35
CA THR A 51 8.51 -6.13 5.17
C THR A 51 7.71 -6.68 4.01
N ILE A 52 7.83 -6.05 2.86
CA ILE A 52 7.24 -6.46 1.58
C ILE A 52 8.35 -6.71 0.57
N VAL A 53 8.17 -7.72 -0.28
CA VAL A 53 9.11 -8.02 -1.35
C VAL A 53 8.52 -7.48 -2.64
N LEU A 54 9.28 -6.60 -3.31
CA LEU A 54 8.93 -6.03 -4.61
C LEU A 54 9.73 -6.74 -5.70
N THR A 55 9.12 -6.93 -6.86
CA THR A 55 9.82 -7.46 -8.04
C THR A 55 10.77 -6.42 -8.64
N LYS A 56 10.44 -5.13 -8.50
CA LYS A 56 11.23 -4.02 -9.03
C LYS A 56 12.35 -3.58 -8.07
N PRO A 57 13.48 -3.06 -8.58
CA PRO A 57 14.58 -2.61 -7.74
C PRO A 57 14.22 -1.34 -6.98
N PHE A 58 14.73 -1.20 -5.76
CA PHE A 58 14.48 -0.03 -4.90
C PHE A 58 14.83 1.30 -5.57
N SER A 59 15.89 1.35 -6.38
CA SER A 59 16.33 2.56 -7.11
C SER A 59 15.30 3.10 -8.11
N SER A 60 14.35 2.26 -8.53
CA SER A 60 13.27 2.62 -9.45
C SER A 60 12.08 3.29 -8.76
N ILE A 61 12.01 3.24 -7.43
CA ILE A 61 10.91 3.83 -6.66
C ILE A 61 11.06 5.36 -6.68
N LYS A 62 9.96 6.06 -6.94
CA LYS A 62 9.87 7.52 -6.86
C LYS A 62 9.18 7.95 -5.57
N SER A 63 8.07 7.32 -5.24
CA SER A 63 7.34 7.62 -4.02
C SER A 63 6.54 6.41 -3.53
N VAL A 64 6.34 6.37 -2.23
CA VAL A 64 5.49 5.40 -1.54
C VAL A 64 4.46 6.18 -0.73
N GLU A 65 3.19 5.85 -0.91
CA GLU A 65 2.07 6.56 -0.29
C GLU A 65 1.08 5.57 0.32
N ILE A 66 0.67 5.85 1.56
CA ILE A 66 -0.38 5.12 2.28
C ILE A 66 -1.71 5.83 2.04
N ASP A 67 -2.71 5.06 1.62
CA ASP A 67 -4.08 5.53 1.37
C ASP A 67 -4.18 6.83 0.54
N PRO A 68 -3.78 6.80 -0.75
CA PRO A 68 -3.99 7.95 -1.63
C PRO A 68 -5.49 8.27 -1.84
N SER A 69 -6.38 7.35 -1.48
CA SER A 69 -7.83 7.55 -1.60
C SER A 69 -8.43 8.40 -0.48
N LYS A 70 -7.66 8.64 0.61
CA LYS A 70 -8.08 9.40 1.80
C LYS A 70 -9.34 8.85 2.45
N ARG A 71 -9.60 7.55 2.30
CA ARG A 71 -10.75 6.85 2.90
C ARG A 71 -10.42 6.33 4.29
N LEU A 72 -9.14 6.25 4.64
CA LEU A 72 -8.67 5.94 5.97
C LEU A 72 -8.89 7.16 6.85
N ALA A 73 -9.44 6.92 8.05
CA ALA A 73 -9.59 7.96 9.05
C ALA A 73 -8.22 8.26 9.67
N ASP A 74 -7.42 9.03 8.95
CA ASP A 74 -6.11 9.53 9.39
C ASP A 74 -6.15 11.03 9.62
N LEU A 75 -5.63 11.45 10.78
CA LEU A 75 -5.50 12.86 11.14
C LEU A 75 -4.19 13.46 10.62
N GLN A 76 -3.16 12.65 10.36
CA GLN A 76 -1.82 13.11 10.00
C GLN A 76 -1.38 12.59 8.63
N GLN A 77 -2.10 12.97 7.56
CA GLN A 77 -1.82 12.50 6.20
C GLN A 77 -0.41 12.87 5.69
N GLU A 78 0.24 13.85 6.30
CA GLU A 78 1.58 14.31 5.89
C GLU A 78 2.65 13.22 6.06
N ASN A 79 2.49 12.32 7.03
CA ASN A 79 3.44 11.23 7.26
C ASN A 79 3.16 9.97 6.42
N ASN A 80 2.08 9.97 5.63
CA ASN A 80 1.68 8.84 4.81
C ASN A 80 2.44 8.75 3.50
N LYS A 81 3.21 9.78 3.13
CA LYS A 81 3.97 9.82 1.89
C LYS A 81 5.47 9.97 2.12
N VAL A 82 6.25 9.13 1.46
CA VAL A 82 7.71 9.23 1.40
C VAL A 82 8.14 9.27 -0.07
N GLU A 83 8.98 10.25 -0.44
CA GLU A 83 9.58 10.35 -1.78
C GLU A 83 11.07 9.98 -1.71
N PHE A 84 11.58 9.34 -2.76
CA PHE A 84 12.94 8.78 -2.85
C PHE A 84 13.71 9.31 -4.07
#